data_AF-A0A1V4X9I4-F1
#
_entry.id   AF-A0A1V4X9I4-F1
#
_cell.length_a   1.000
_cell.length_b   1.000
_cell.length_c   1.000
_cell.angle_alpha   90.00
_cell.angle_beta   90.00
_cell.angle_gamma   90.00
#
_symmetry.space_group_name_H-M   'P 1'
#
loop_
_entity.id
_entity.type
_entity.pdbx_description
1 polymer ?
#
loop_
_entity_poly.entity_id
_entity_poly.type
_entity_poly.pdbx_seq_one_letter_code
_entity_poly.pdbx_strand_id
1 'polypeptide(L)'
;MEKDNNLNSCMHWGQNEILSGFPIGRVAQTIRKIISPSFSNHDVESIAVVLVSHLMIEERINDLIIKWLTGHIPEMASKNRQGVPVNEVARDEIEDYINKLDFSKKLKLIKPLGTLLWGDDSEAIFRDFYKINNARVEIAHRLDLKSVKFDNFSLATEVGLEKFLDLAQQRLLNVSDLKELIDG
;
A
#
# COMPACT_ATOMS: atom_id res chain seq x y z
N MET A 1 -37.07 18.07 10.16
CA MET A 1 -36.53 17.60 11.45
C MET A 1 -36.55 16.08 11.36
N GLU A 2 -35.58 15.44 10.72
CA GLU A 2 -34.18 15.22 11.17
C GLU A 2 -34.09 14.22 12.33
N LYS A 3 -33.07 13.35 12.24
CA LYS A 3 -32.50 12.38 13.20
C LYS A 3 -33.02 10.94 13.14
N ASP A 4 -32.20 9.89 13.17
CA ASP A 4 -30.75 9.69 13.08
C ASP A 4 -30.55 8.22 12.69
N ASN A 5 -29.83 7.95 11.60
CA ASN A 5 -29.33 6.61 11.27
C ASN A 5 -27.96 6.45 11.93
N ASN A 6 -27.90 5.70 13.03
CA ASN A 6 -26.63 5.39 13.68
C ASN A 6 -25.95 4.22 12.96
N LEU A 7 -24.82 4.54 12.34
CA LEU A 7 -23.91 3.65 11.65
C LEU A 7 -23.27 2.66 12.64
N ASN A 8 -23.77 1.44 12.64
CA ASN A 8 -22.98 0.25 13.01
C ASN A 8 -22.83 -0.60 11.75
N SER A 9 -21.70 -0.46 11.07
CA SER A 9 -21.25 -1.47 10.12
C SER A 9 -19.73 -1.43 10.06
N CYS A 10 -19.12 -2.28 10.88
CA CYS A 10 -17.74 -2.70 10.70
C CYS A 10 -17.59 -3.27 9.29
N MET A 11 -16.64 -2.73 8.52
CA MET A 11 -16.23 -3.34 7.26
C MET A 11 -15.58 -4.69 7.56
N HIS A 12 -16.38 -5.75 7.47
CA HIS A 12 -15.87 -7.09 7.26
C HIS A 12 -15.36 -7.17 5.82
N TRP A 13 -14.04 -7.29 5.67
CA TRP A 13 -13.43 -7.79 4.44
C TRP A 13 -13.75 -9.27 4.34
N GLY A 14 -14.98 -9.56 3.93
CA GLY A 14 -15.46 -10.90 3.65
C GLY A 14 -14.76 -11.45 2.41
N GLN A 15 -14.12 -12.60 2.59
CA GLN A 15 -13.81 -13.55 1.54
C GLN A 15 -15.07 -13.83 0.72
N ASN A 16 -15.11 -13.36 -0.53
CA ASN A 16 -15.58 -14.06 -1.71
C ASN A 16 -15.70 -13.09 -2.89
N GLU A 17 -15.36 -13.59 -4.08
CA GLU A 17 -15.44 -12.94 -5.39
C GLU A 17 -14.26 -12.04 -5.78
N ILE A 18 -13.23 -12.71 -6.31
CA ILE A 18 -12.35 -12.15 -7.33
C ILE A 18 -13.23 -11.78 -8.53
N LEU A 19 -13.77 -10.56 -8.56
CA LEU A 19 -14.41 -9.96 -9.72
C LEU A 19 -13.72 -8.64 -10.08
N SER A 20 -12.79 -8.77 -11.03
CA SER A 20 -12.33 -7.78 -12.02
C SER A 20 -12.10 -6.33 -11.61
N GLY A 21 -10.81 -5.94 -11.63
CA GLY A 21 -10.34 -4.58 -11.87
C GLY A 21 -10.14 -3.73 -10.61
N PHE A 22 -9.01 -3.03 -10.55
CA PHE A 22 -8.81 -1.94 -9.59
C PHE A 22 -10.09 -1.07 -9.53
N PRO A 23 -10.54 -0.60 -8.36
CA PRO A 23 -11.73 0.25 -8.23
C PRO A 23 -11.48 1.71 -8.70
N ILE A 24 -10.74 1.87 -9.81
CA ILE A 24 -10.24 3.13 -10.37
C ILE A 24 -11.40 4.11 -10.52
N GLY A 25 -12.53 3.67 -11.08
CA GLY A 25 -13.67 4.55 -11.36
C GLY A 25 -14.29 5.22 -10.12
N ARG A 26 -14.42 4.49 -9.00
CA ARG A 26 -14.97 5.06 -7.75
C ARG A 26 -13.97 5.94 -7.02
N VAL A 27 -12.70 5.52 -7.00
CA VAL A 27 -11.61 6.29 -6.39
C VAL A 27 -11.40 7.60 -7.15
N ALA A 28 -11.37 7.54 -8.49
CA ALA A 28 -11.27 8.71 -9.36
C ALA A 28 -12.41 9.71 -9.11
N GLN A 29 -13.67 9.26 -9.03
CA GLN A 29 -14.80 10.15 -8.74
C GLN A 29 -14.68 10.87 -7.39
N THR A 30 -14.20 10.19 -6.35
CA THR A 30 -13.97 10.79 -5.03
C THR A 30 -12.82 11.78 -5.06
N ILE A 31 -11.69 11.41 -5.68
CA ILE A 31 -10.51 12.27 -5.84
C ILE A 31 -10.88 13.55 -6.59
N ARG A 32 -11.70 13.48 -7.65
CA ARG A 32 -12.15 14.65 -8.41
C ARG A 32 -12.87 15.69 -7.55
N LYS A 33 -13.69 15.23 -6.59
CA LYS A 33 -14.43 16.12 -5.67
C LYS A 33 -13.49 16.81 -4.67
N ILE A 34 -12.34 16.21 -4.38
CA ILE A 34 -11.40 16.66 -3.35
C ILE A 34 -10.29 17.55 -3.95
N ILE A 35 -9.71 17.14 -5.09
CA ILE A 35 -8.46 17.74 -5.58
C ILE A 35 -8.70 19.02 -6.39
N SER A 36 -9.44 18.95 -7.51
CA SER A 36 -9.87 20.15 -8.24
C SER A 36 -10.79 19.78 -9.41
N PRO A 37 -11.85 20.57 -9.68
CA PRO A 37 -12.64 20.43 -10.90
C PRO A 37 -11.87 20.76 -12.19
N SER A 38 -10.67 21.35 -12.11
CA SER A 38 -9.82 21.69 -13.26
C SER A 38 -9.06 20.51 -13.88
N PHE A 39 -9.04 19.33 -13.23
CA PHE A 39 -8.39 18.14 -13.77
C PHE A 39 -9.26 17.45 -14.83
N SER A 40 -8.63 16.93 -15.88
CA SER A 40 -9.31 16.05 -16.82
C SER A 40 -9.66 14.70 -16.17
N ASN A 41 -10.58 13.93 -16.75
CA ASN A 41 -10.90 12.58 -16.26
C ASN A 41 -9.63 11.71 -16.24
N HIS A 42 -8.81 11.80 -17.29
CA HIS A 42 -7.56 11.05 -17.39
C HIS A 42 -6.54 11.45 -16.31
N ASP A 43 -6.44 12.74 -15.97
CA ASP A 43 -5.55 13.18 -14.89
C ASP A 43 -5.99 12.60 -13.54
N VAL A 44 -7.29 12.62 -13.26
CA VAL A 44 -7.83 12.07 -12.01
C VAL A 44 -7.62 10.55 -11.95
N GLU A 45 -7.85 9.84 -13.05
CA GLU A 45 -7.60 8.40 -13.15
C GLU A 45 -6.12 8.07 -12.96
N SER A 46 -5.22 8.86 -13.57
CA SER A 46 -3.77 8.68 -13.44
C SER A 46 -3.30 8.90 -12.00
N ILE A 47 -3.81 9.93 -11.32
CA ILE A 47 -3.58 10.13 -9.88
C ILE A 47 -4.09 8.92 -9.09
N ALA A 48 -5.32 8.48 -9.35
CA ALA A 48 -5.94 7.37 -8.64
C ALA A 48 -5.10 6.08 -8.78
N VAL A 49 -4.66 5.76 -10.00
CA VAL A 49 -3.81 4.60 -10.27
C VAL A 49 -2.51 4.70 -9.47
N VAL A 50 -1.79 5.81 -9.53
CA VAL A 50 -0.51 5.93 -8.82
C VAL A 50 -0.68 5.81 -7.30
N LEU A 51 -1.71 6.45 -6.73
CA LEU A 51 -1.98 6.38 -5.30
C LEU A 51 -2.39 4.98 -4.86
N VAL A 52 -3.30 4.33 -5.59
CA VAL A 52 -3.80 2.99 -5.22
C VAL A 52 -2.71 1.94 -5.42
N SER A 53 -1.93 1.99 -6.50
CA SER A 53 -0.80 1.08 -6.71
C SER A 53 0.22 1.17 -5.58
N HIS A 54 0.58 2.38 -5.15
CA HIS A 54 1.45 2.57 -3.99
C HIS A 54 0.83 1.99 -2.71
N LEU A 55 -0.44 2.32 -2.44
CA LEU A 55 -1.15 1.86 -1.24
C LEU A 55 -1.16 0.33 -1.15
N MET A 56 -1.47 -0.37 -2.26
CA MET A 56 -1.52 -1.83 -2.28
C MET A 56 -0.15 -2.46 -2.00
N ILE A 57 0.94 -1.88 -2.54
CA ILE A 57 2.29 -2.34 -2.25
C ILE A 57 2.64 -2.10 -0.77
N GLU A 58 2.33 -0.92 -0.25
CA GLU A 58 2.60 -0.57 1.14
C GLU A 58 1.82 -1.44 2.12
N GLU A 59 0.53 -1.67 1.87
CA GLU A 59 -0.31 -2.56 2.68
C GLU A 59 0.26 -3.98 2.70
N ARG A 60 0.69 -4.51 1.55
CA ARG A 60 1.32 -5.82 1.46
C ARG A 60 2.64 -5.90 2.24
N ILE A 61 3.43 -4.83 2.24
CA ILE A 61 4.66 -4.73 3.03
C ILE A 61 4.33 -4.65 4.53
N ASN A 62 3.28 -3.91 4.92
CA ASN A 62 2.84 -3.84 6.31
C ASN A 62 2.45 -5.24 6.79
N ASP A 63 1.60 -5.95 6.04
CA ASP A 63 1.21 -7.33 6.35
C ASP A 63 2.41 -8.24 6.52
N LEU A 64 3.39 -8.15 5.62
CA LEU A 64 4.62 -8.92 5.67
C LEU A 64 5.38 -8.66 6.97
N ILE A 65 5.62 -7.40 7.31
CA ILE A 65 6.38 -7.01 8.51
C ILE A 65 5.62 -7.38 9.78
N ILE A 66 4.32 -7.09 9.84
CA ILE A 66 3.46 -7.41 10.98
C ILE A 66 3.47 -8.91 11.21
N LYS A 67 3.26 -9.72 10.16
CA LYS A 67 3.29 -11.18 10.28
C LYS A 67 4.65 -11.69 10.73
N TRP A 68 5.74 -11.13 10.20
CA TRP A 68 7.09 -11.50 10.62
C TRP A 68 7.36 -11.22 12.09
N LEU A 69 6.95 -10.05 12.59
CA LEU A 69 7.15 -9.65 13.98
C LEU A 69 6.22 -10.38 14.95
N THR A 70 5.02 -10.72 14.50
CA THR A 70 3.97 -11.32 15.35
C THR A 70 3.87 -12.84 15.25
N GLY A 71 4.52 -13.45 14.25
CA GLY A 71 4.41 -14.88 13.94
C GLY A 71 4.86 -15.84 15.05
N HIS A 72 5.63 -15.34 16.02
CA HIS A 72 6.10 -16.10 17.18
C HIS A 72 5.63 -15.53 18.52
N ILE A 73 4.69 -14.58 18.54
CA ILE A 73 4.14 -14.07 19.81
C ILE A 73 3.33 -15.21 20.45
N PRO A 74 3.73 -15.70 21.64
CA PRO A 74 3.02 -16.79 22.29
C PRO A 74 1.63 -16.33 22.72
N GLU A 75 0.67 -17.25 22.67
CA GLU A 75 -0.63 -17.03 23.32
C GLU A 75 -0.40 -16.90 24.83
N MET A 76 -0.72 -15.73 25.38
CA MET A 76 -0.55 -15.47 26.81
C MET A 76 -1.90 -15.52 27.52
N ALA A 77 -1.98 -16.30 28.61
CA ALA A 77 -3.14 -16.30 29.48
C ALA A 77 -3.29 -15.00 30.30
N SER A 78 -2.23 -14.20 30.40
CA SER A 78 -2.21 -12.95 31.18
C SER A 78 -3.00 -11.84 30.50
N LYS A 79 -3.78 -11.12 31.29
CA LYS A 79 -4.58 -9.97 30.88
C LYS A 79 -4.04 -8.67 31.47
N ASN A 80 -4.19 -7.57 30.76
CA ASN A 80 -3.90 -6.23 31.28
C ASN A 80 -4.96 -5.81 32.33
N ARG A 81 -4.83 -4.59 32.87
CA ARG A 81 -5.74 -4.03 33.88
C ARG A 81 -7.19 -3.88 33.39
N GLN A 82 -7.40 -3.90 32.08
CA GLN A 82 -8.68 -3.79 31.38
C GLN A 82 -9.27 -5.15 31.00
N GLY A 83 -8.60 -6.26 31.34
CA GLY A 83 -9.08 -7.61 31.05
C GLY A 83 -8.81 -8.10 29.62
N VAL A 84 -8.02 -7.36 28.83
CA VAL A 84 -7.60 -7.71 27.45
C VAL A 84 -6.32 -8.55 27.50
N PRO A 85 -6.21 -9.65 26.74
CA PRO A 85 -4.97 -10.42 26.61
C PRO A 85 -3.77 -9.54 26.24
N VAL A 86 -2.64 -9.69 26.95
CA VAL A 86 -1.45 -8.84 26.75
C VAL A 86 -0.85 -9.00 25.35
N ASN A 87 -0.96 -10.19 24.75
CA ASN A 87 -0.53 -10.47 23.39
C ASN A 87 -1.36 -9.73 22.34
N GLU A 88 -2.66 -9.52 22.56
CA GLU A 88 -3.51 -8.71 21.67
C GLU A 88 -3.10 -7.24 21.70
N VAL A 89 -2.88 -6.68 22.90
CA VAL A 89 -2.40 -5.28 23.04
C VAL A 89 -1.05 -5.08 22.36
N ALA A 90 -0.11 -6.01 22.53
CA ALA A 90 1.19 -5.93 21.87
C ALA A 90 1.08 -6.02 20.34
N ARG A 91 0.17 -6.84 19.83
CA ARG A 91 -0.11 -6.92 18.39
C ARG A 91 -0.65 -5.60 17.86
N ASP A 92 -1.65 -5.02 18.52
CA ASP A 92 -2.24 -3.73 18.12
C ASP A 92 -1.19 -2.61 18.11
N GLU A 93 -0.31 -2.57 19.12
CA GLU A 93 0.79 -1.59 19.18
C GLU A 93 1.80 -1.78 18.03
N ILE A 94 2.13 -3.03 17.67
CA ILE A 94 3.00 -3.33 16.53
C ILE A 94 2.32 -2.89 15.23
N GLU A 95 1.05 -3.25 15.03
CA GLU A 95 0.28 -2.88 13.82
C GLU A 95 0.20 -1.36 13.66
N ASP A 96 -0.13 -0.62 14.72
CA ASP A 96 -0.20 0.84 14.70
C ASP A 96 1.17 1.47 14.39
N TYR A 97 2.24 0.96 15.00
CA TYR A 97 3.60 1.44 14.76
C TYR A 97 4.04 1.19 13.31
N ILE A 98 3.82 -0.02 12.78
CA ILE A 98 4.19 -0.36 11.41
C ILE A 98 3.38 0.45 10.40
N ASN A 99 2.08 0.61 10.59
CA ASN A 99 1.23 1.40 9.71
C ASN A 99 1.71 2.87 9.62
N LYS A 100 2.16 3.45 10.73
CA LYS A 100 2.69 4.83 10.80
C LYS A 100 4.15 4.99 10.35
N LEU A 101 4.87 3.88 10.16
CA LEU A 101 6.28 3.92 9.79
C LEU A 101 6.45 4.43 8.34
N ASP A 102 7.46 5.26 8.07
CA ASP A 102 7.71 5.75 6.71
C ASP A 102 7.99 4.60 5.74
N PHE A 103 7.48 4.68 4.50
CA PHE A 103 7.70 3.67 3.46
C PHE A 103 9.19 3.33 3.26
N SER A 104 10.07 4.34 3.28
CA SER A 104 11.52 4.13 3.16
C SER A 104 12.13 3.30 4.29
N LYS A 105 11.60 3.42 5.51
CA LYS A 105 12.02 2.65 6.67
C LYS A 105 11.47 1.21 6.59
N LYS A 106 10.22 1.04 6.15
CA LYS A 106 9.63 -0.28 5.85
C LYS A 106 10.49 -1.05 4.84
N LEU A 107 10.89 -0.41 3.73
CA LEU A 107 11.78 -1.03 2.74
C LEU A 107 13.14 -1.43 3.32
N LYS A 108 13.74 -0.60 4.18
CA LYS A 108 15.01 -0.95 4.85
C LYS A 108 14.87 -2.18 5.75
N LEU A 109 13.73 -2.35 6.42
CA LEU A 109 13.46 -3.51 7.27
C LEU A 109 13.40 -4.81 6.45
N ILE A 110 12.76 -4.79 5.28
CA ILE A 110 12.58 -5.99 4.44
C ILE A 110 13.72 -6.22 3.45
N LYS A 111 14.63 -5.25 3.25
CA LYS A 111 15.75 -5.36 2.31
C LYS A 111 16.61 -6.62 2.50
N PRO A 112 17.01 -6.99 3.73
CA PRO A 112 17.77 -8.22 3.95
C PRO A 112 17.04 -9.48 3.43
N LEU A 113 15.72 -9.58 3.62
CA LEU A 113 14.92 -10.70 3.14
C LEU A 113 14.94 -10.77 1.61
N GLY A 114 14.79 -9.62 0.94
CA GLY A 114 14.87 -9.56 -0.51
C GLY A 114 16.28 -9.82 -1.05
N THR A 115 17.34 -9.53 -0.30
CA THR A 115 18.71 -9.89 -0.69
C THR A 115 18.91 -11.41 -0.64
N LEU A 116 18.34 -12.09 0.36
CA LEU A 116 18.35 -13.55 0.44
C LEU A 116 17.57 -14.19 -0.71
N LEU A 117 16.40 -13.64 -1.03
CA LEU A 117 15.48 -14.22 -2.02
C LEU A 117 15.89 -13.95 -3.47
N TRP A 118 16.31 -12.73 -3.79
CA TRP A 118 16.56 -12.30 -5.18
C TRP A 118 18.04 -12.11 -5.52
N GLY A 119 18.96 -12.29 -4.55
CA GLY A 119 20.39 -12.14 -4.78
C GLY A 119 20.74 -10.80 -5.43
N ASP A 120 21.45 -10.87 -6.57
CA ASP A 120 21.95 -9.70 -7.29
C ASP A 120 20.84 -8.77 -7.82
N ASP A 121 19.63 -9.29 -8.08
CA ASP A 121 18.51 -8.49 -8.57
C ASP A 121 17.89 -7.61 -7.48
N SER A 122 18.17 -7.90 -6.20
CA SER A 122 17.57 -7.23 -5.06
C SER A 122 17.66 -5.71 -5.13
N GLU A 123 18.84 -5.16 -5.46
CA GLU A 123 19.03 -3.71 -5.53
C GLU A 123 18.16 -3.04 -6.61
N ALA A 124 17.99 -3.69 -7.76
CA ALA A 124 17.13 -3.19 -8.82
C ALA A 124 15.66 -3.17 -8.38
N ILE A 125 15.21 -4.24 -7.72
CA ILE A 125 13.85 -4.36 -7.21
C ILE A 125 13.57 -3.30 -6.13
N PHE A 126 14.49 -3.10 -5.18
CA PHE A 126 14.35 -2.07 -4.16
C PHE A 126 14.36 -0.66 -4.73
N ARG A 127 15.20 -0.39 -5.74
CA ARG A 127 15.17 0.87 -6.46
C ARG A 127 13.81 1.13 -7.12
N ASP A 128 13.17 0.10 -7.67
CA ASP A 128 11.85 0.23 -8.28
C ASP A 128 10.75 0.52 -7.24
N PHE A 129 10.80 -0.07 -6.04
CA PHE A 129 9.91 0.34 -4.93
C PHE A 129 10.08 1.83 -4.58
N TYR A 130 11.33 2.32 -4.52
CA TYR A 130 11.59 3.74 -4.29
C TYR A 130 11.07 4.63 -5.43
N LYS A 131 11.21 4.21 -6.69
CA LYS A 131 10.63 4.94 -7.84
C LYS A 131 9.12 5.10 -7.71
N ILE A 132 8.42 4.03 -7.34
CA ILE A 132 6.96 4.04 -7.16
C ILE A 132 6.56 5.02 -6.04
N ASN A 133 7.24 4.96 -4.89
CA ASN A 133 6.99 5.90 -3.79
C ASN A 133 7.30 7.35 -4.19
N ASN A 134 8.38 7.60 -4.94
CA ASN A 134 8.70 8.94 -5.42
C ASN A 134 7.61 9.49 -6.35
N ALA A 135 7.06 8.68 -7.25
CA ALA A 135 5.94 9.09 -8.09
C ALA A 135 4.71 9.51 -7.25
N ARG A 136 4.36 8.72 -6.21
CA ARG A 136 3.30 9.05 -5.26
C ARG A 136 3.57 10.37 -4.53
N VAL A 137 4.80 10.58 -4.06
CA VAL A 137 5.21 11.79 -3.34
C VAL A 137 5.16 13.02 -4.23
N GLU A 138 5.66 12.93 -5.47
CA GLU A 138 5.64 14.03 -6.42
C GLU A 138 4.21 14.43 -6.81
N ILE A 139 3.32 13.46 -7.03
CA ILE A 139 1.89 13.72 -7.28
C ILE A 139 1.23 14.39 -6.08
N ALA A 140 1.48 13.89 -4.87
CA ALA A 140 0.88 14.44 -3.65
C ALA A 140 1.32 15.88 -3.37
N HIS A 141 2.58 16.23 -3.69
CA HIS A 141 3.11 17.58 -3.45
C HIS A 141 2.80 18.59 -4.55
N ARG A 142 2.88 18.18 -5.83
CA ARG A 142 2.78 19.12 -6.95
C ARG A 142 1.37 19.24 -7.51
N LEU A 143 0.56 18.17 -7.37
CA LEU A 143 -0.71 18.02 -8.09
C LEU A 143 -0.55 18.27 -9.61
N ASP A 144 0.64 18.09 -10.17
CA ASP A 144 0.94 18.33 -11.59
C ASP A 144 1.54 17.09 -12.23
N LEU A 145 0.68 16.22 -12.77
CA LEU A 145 1.08 14.99 -13.43
C LEU A 145 1.98 15.19 -14.65
N LYS A 146 1.88 16.34 -15.33
CA LYS A 146 2.62 16.58 -16.57
C LYS A 146 4.12 16.75 -16.30
N SER A 147 4.49 17.22 -15.12
CA SER A 147 5.88 17.35 -14.69
C SER A 147 6.43 16.09 -14.00
N VAL A 148 5.56 15.17 -13.55
CA VAL A 148 6.00 13.89 -12.95
C VAL A 148 6.38 12.90 -14.05
N LYS A 149 7.68 12.59 -14.12
CA LYS A 149 8.23 11.61 -15.06
C LYS A 149 8.49 10.27 -14.37
N PHE A 150 8.10 9.19 -15.03
CA PHE A 150 8.41 7.81 -14.68
C PHE A 150 9.14 7.15 -15.85
N ASP A 151 10.41 6.77 -15.65
CA ASP A 151 11.30 6.23 -16.69
C ASP A 151 11.26 7.02 -18.02
N ASN A 152 11.29 8.35 -17.90
CA ASN A 152 11.22 9.36 -18.97
C ASN A 152 9.84 9.60 -19.60
N PHE A 153 8.80 8.87 -19.20
CA PHE A 153 7.43 9.10 -19.63
C PHE A 153 6.69 9.97 -18.63
N SER A 154 5.84 10.87 -19.12
CA SER A 154 4.94 11.63 -18.24
C SER A 154 3.85 10.69 -17.71
N LEU A 155 3.53 10.77 -16.43
CA LEU A 155 2.41 10.02 -15.84
C LEU A 155 1.03 10.56 -16.26
N ALA A 156 0.99 11.70 -16.97
CA ALA A 156 -0.22 12.23 -17.62
C ALA A 156 -0.51 11.59 -19.00
N THR A 157 0.28 10.60 -19.44
CA THR A 157 0.05 9.89 -20.70
C THR A 157 -0.26 8.43 -20.44
N GLU A 158 -1.09 7.83 -21.30
CA GLU A 158 -1.43 6.40 -21.23
C GLU A 158 -0.19 5.51 -21.15
N VAL A 159 0.81 5.76 -22.01
CA VAL A 159 2.07 4.99 -22.03
C VAL A 159 2.83 5.11 -20.71
N GLY A 160 2.89 6.31 -20.11
CA GLY A 160 3.57 6.49 -18.84
C GLY A 160 2.83 5.78 -17.69
N LEU A 161 1.49 5.85 -17.71
CA LEU A 161 0.64 5.23 -16.72
C LEU A 161 0.66 3.70 -16.79
N GLU A 162 0.61 3.13 -18.00
CA GLU A 162 0.69 1.70 -18.25
C GLU A 162 2.03 1.13 -17.73
N LYS A 163 3.15 1.77 -18.07
CA LYS A 163 4.47 1.38 -17.57
C LYS A 163 4.58 1.43 -16.05
N PHE A 164 3.98 2.45 -15.43
CA PHE A 164 3.94 2.56 -13.99
C PHE A 164 3.12 1.42 -13.38
N LEU A 165 1.94 1.14 -13.93
CA LEU A 165 1.05 0.08 -13.45
C LEU A 165 1.70 -1.30 -13.59
N ASP A 166 2.33 -1.58 -14.73
CA ASP A 166 3.06 -2.83 -14.97
C ASP A 166 4.16 -3.05 -13.94
N LEU A 167 4.97 -2.01 -13.68
CA LEU A 167 6.03 -2.12 -12.68
C LEU A 167 5.44 -2.32 -11.28
N ALA A 168 4.38 -1.61 -10.93
CA ALA A 168 3.72 -1.76 -9.63
C ALA A 168 3.14 -3.16 -9.43
N GLN A 169 2.52 -3.75 -10.46
CA GLN A 169 2.01 -5.12 -10.41
C GLN A 169 3.14 -6.13 -10.25
N GLN A 170 4.23 -5.99 -10.99
CA GLN A 170 5.41 -6.84 -10.82
C GLN A 170 5.97 -6.75 -9.40
N ARG A 171 6.10 -5.53 -8.87
CA ARG A 171 6.60 -5.33 -7.51
C ARG A 171 5.67 -5.90 -6.44
N LEU A 172 4.35 -5.84 -6.65
CA LEU A 172 3.37 -6.47 -5.76
C LEU A 172 3.53 -8.00 -5.72
N LEU A 173 3.84 -8.64 -6.85
CA LEU A 173 4.17 -10.07 -6.90
C LEU A 173 5.43 -10.35 -6.08
N ASN A 174 6.47 -9.53 -6.21
CA ASN A 174 7.68 -9.70 -5.40
C ASN A 174 7.44 -9.59 -3.89
N VAL A 175 6.59 -8.66 -3.43
CA VAL A 175 6.23 -8.65 -1.99
C VAL A 175 5.51 -9.95 -1.59
N SER A 176 4.77 -10.57 -2.51
CA SER A 176 4.14 -11.88 -2.26
C SER A 176 5.19 -12.99 -2.16
N ASP A 177 6.23 -13.00 -3.00
CA ASP A 177 7.34 -13.96 -2.90
C ASP A 177 8.06 -13.85 -1.53
N LEU A 178 8.25 -12.63 -1.02
CA LEU A 178 8.82 -12.42 0.33
C LEU A 178 7.95 -13.02 1.43
N LYS A 179 6.62 -13.01 1.26
CA LYS A 179 5.69 -13.59 2.22
C LYS A 179 5.87 -15.09 2.31
N GLU A 180 6.09 -15.77 1.18
CA GLU A 180 6.34 -17.22 1.16
C GLU A 180 7.61 -17.59 1.95
N LEU A 181 8.65 -16.73 1.92
CA LEU A 181 9.86 -16.92 2.73
C LEU A 181 9.59 -16.86 4.24
N ILE A 182 8.65 -16.01 4.68
CA ILE A 182 8.29 -15.84 6.11
C ILE A 182 7.32 -16.93 6.57
N ASP A 183 6.54 -17.48 5.65
CA ASP A 183 5.53 -18.51 5.90
C ASP A 183 6.09 -19.94 5.88
N GLY A 184 7.27 -20.15 5.28
CA GLY A 184 7.98 -21.43 5.22
C GLY A 184 8.76 -21.78 6.48
#